data_AF-A0A7C8DP13-F1
#
_entry.id   AF-A0A7C8DP13-F1
#
_cell.length_a   1.000
_cell.length_b   1.000
_cell.length_c   1.000
_cell.angle_alpha   90.00
_cell.angle_beta   90.00
_cell.angle_gamma   90.00
#
_symmetry.space_group_name_H-M   'P 1'
#
loop_
_entity.id
_entity.type
_entity.pdbx_description
1 polymer ?
#
loop_
_entity_poly.entity_id
_entity_poly.type
_entity_poly.pdbx_seq_one_letter_code
_entity_poly.pdbx_strand_id
1 'polypeptide(L)' 'MSMPSEFQKRRTFAIISHPDAGKTTLTEKLLLFGG' A
#
# COMPACT_ATOMS: atom_id res chain seq x y z
N MET A 1 15.57 0.39 24.38
CA MET A 1 16.03 0.23 22.98
C MET A 1 15.22 1.14 22.08
N SER A 2 15.86 1.98 21.28
CA SER A 2 15.21 2.72 20.20
C SER A 2 15.01 1.79 19.00
N MET A 3 13.80 1.75 18.42
CA MET A 3 13.60 1.07 17.14
C MET A 3 14.33 1.84 16.03
N PRO A 4 14.96 1.17 15.06
CA PRO A 4 15.64 1.84 13.95
C PRO A 4 14.65 2.74 13.19
N SER A 5 15.08 3.95 12.79
CA SER A 5 14.24 4.92 12.06
C SER A 5 13.62 4.34 10.78
N GLU A 6 14.30 3.37 10.15
CA GLU A 6 13.82 2.59 9.00
C GLU A 6 12.47 1.88 9.27
N PHE A 7 12.22 1.39 10.48
CA PHE A 7 10.96 0.73 10.80
C PHE A 7 9.78 1.70 10.75
N GLN A 8 9.98 2.97 11.08
CA GLN A 8 8.92 3.97 11.11
C GLN A 8 8.47 4.38 9.69
N LYS A 9 9.32 4.17 8.67
CA LYS A 9 9.02 4.48 7.26
C LYS A 9 8.14 3.41 6.59
N ARG A 10 8.08 2.19 7.12
CA ARG A 10 7.36 1.07 6.49
C ARG A 10 5.85 1.27 6.57
N ARG A 11 5.16 0.99 5.45
CA ARG A 11 3.69 0.95 5.36
C ARG A 11 3.27 -0.40 4.76
N THR A 12 2.73 -1.29 5.60
CA THR A 12 2.18 -2.58 5.16
C THR A 12 0.67 -2.49 5.19
N PHE A 13 0.02 -2.68 4.04
CA PHE A 13 -1.43 -2.63 3.92
C PHE A 13 -1.94 -3.57 2.83
N ALA A 14 -3.25 -3.80 2.79
CA ALA A 14 -3.92 -4.58 1.77
C ALA A 14 -5.22 -3.88 1.34
N ILE A 15 -5.65 -4.14 0.10
CA ILE A 15 -6.93 -3.68 -0.44
C ILE A 15 -7.90 -4.87 -0.41
N ILE A 16 -9.00 -4.75 0.32
CA ILE A 16 -10.06 -5.75 0.40
C ILE A 16 -11.34 -5.13 -0.17
N SER A 17 -11.93 -5.75 -1.17
CA SER A 17 -13.14 -5.26 -1.83
C SER A 17 -13.95 -6.41 -2.42
N HIS A 18 -15.21 -6.12 -2.76
CA HIS A 18 -16.04 -7.02 -3.58
C HIS A 18 -15.50 -7.12 -5.01
N PRO A 19 -15.80 -8.20 -5.77
CA PRO A 19 -15.58 -8.23 -7.23
C PRO A 19 -16.03 -6.94 -7.91
N ASP A 20 -15.27 -6.52 -8.93
CA ASP A 20 -15.53 -5.35 -9.77
C ASP A 20 -15.47 -3.96 -9.11
N ALA A 21 -15.15 -3.86 -7.81
CA ALA A 21 -14.94 -2.58 -7.12
C ALA A 21 -13.69 -1.78 -7.56
N GLY A 22 -12.98 -2.24 -8.60
CA GLY A 22 -11.84 -1.52 -9.16
C GLY A 22 -10.53 -1.64 -8.40
N LYS A 23 -10.34 -2.68 -7.55
CA LYS A 23 -9.10 -2.88 -6.79
C LYS A 23 -7.85 -2.84 -7.68
N THR A 24 -7.92 -3.43 -8.87
CA THR A 24 -6.78 -3.53 -9.81
C THR A 24 -6.41 -2.15 -10.34
N THR A 25 -7.39 -1.36 -10.80
CA THR A 25 -7.18 0.02 -11.28
C THR A 25 -6.61 0.93 -10.19
N LEU A 26 -7.06 0.77 -8.94
CA LEU A 26 -6.49 1.52 -7.82
C LEU A 26 -5.04 1.12 -7.57
N THR A 27 -4.72 -0.17 -7.54
CA THR A 27 -3.35 -0.68 -7.38
C THR A 27 -2.43 -0.16 -8.48
N GLU A 28 -2.87 -0.14 -9.74
CA GLU A 28 -2.08 0.39 -10.87
C GLU A 28 -1.73 1.87 -10.67
N LYS A 29 -2.69 2.69 -10.25
CA LYS A 29 -2.44 4.10 -9.94
C LYS A 29 -1.46 4.27 -8.77
N LEU A 30 -1.62 3.48 -7.71
CA LEU A 30 -0.71 3.53 -6.55
C LEU A 30 0.74 3.23 -6.98
N LEU A 31 0.95 2.20 -7.81
CA LEU A 31 2.28 1.87 -8.35
C LEU A 31 2.85 2.97 -9.24
N LEU A 32 2.01 3.64 -10.04
CA LEU A 32 2.40 4.76 -10.89
C LEU A 32 2.84 6.00 -10.09
N PHE A 33 2.15 6.31 -8.99
CA PHE A 33 2.41 7.50 -8.19
C PHE A 33 3.43 7.30 -7.06
N GLY A 34 3.71 6.06 -6.66
CA GLY A 34 4.61 5.81 -5.54
C GLY A 34 4.36 4.47 -4.86
N GLY A 35 4.49 3.38 -5.63
CA GLY A 35 5.18 2.21 -5.08
C GLY A 35 6.64 2.56 -4.78
#